data_AF-A0A392N669-F1
#
_entry.id   AF-A0A392N669-F1
#
_cell.length_a   1.000
_cell.length_b   1.000
_cell.length_c   1.000
_cell.angle_alpha   90.00
_cell.angle_beta   90.00
_cell.angle_gamma   90.00
#
_symmetry.space_group_name_H-M   'P 1'
#
loop_
_entity.id
_entity.type
_entity.pdbx_description
1 polymer ?
#
loop_
_entity_poly.entity_id
_entity_poly.type
_entity_poly.pdbx_seq_one_letter_code
_entity_poly.pdbx_strand_id
1 'polypeptide(L)'
;EDYRPDEEDEEEGNAGDKKSFFAPSDGTSFSADSFLQLNLSRPLLRACAVLGFAKPTPIQAACIPLALTGRDICGSAITGSGKTAAFALPTLERLLYRPKRMNAIRVLILTPTRELAAQ
;
A
#
# COMPACT_ATOMS: atom_id res chain seq x y z
N GLU A 1 -11.12 -40.48 42.87
CA GLU A 1 -10.22 -39.40 42.45
C GLU A 1 -11.09 -38.20 42.10
N ASP A 2 -11.21 -37.28 43.06
CA ASP A 2 -12.08 -36.11 42.97
C ASP A 2 -11.38 -35.01 42.16
N TYR A 3 -11.98 -34.65 41.04
CA TYR A 3 -11.59 -33.49 40.23
C TYR A 3 -11.95 -32.21 40.97
N ARG A 4 -10.94 -31.46 41.43
CA ARG A 4 -11.08 -30.08 41.91
C ARG A 4 -10.86 -29.15 40.71
N PRO A 5 -11.81 -28.24 40.38
CA PRO A 5 -11.54 -27.19 39.43
C PRO A 5 -10.62 -26.15 40.10
N ASP A 6 -9.45 -25.91 39.52
CA ASP A 6 -8.55 -24.85 39.96
C ASP A 6 -9.18 -23.47 39.65
N GLU A 7 -8.95 -22.58 40.61
CA GLU A 7 -9.57 -21.28 40.82
C GLU A 7 -9.25 -20.25 39.71
N GLU A 8 -10.12 -19.26 39.58
CA GLU A 8 -10.03 -18.14 38.63
C GLU A 8 -8.72 -17.36 38.78
N ASP A 9 -7.81 -17.48 37.80
CA ASP A 9 -6.72 -16.54 37.64
C ASP A 9 -7.24 -15.26 36.96
N GLU A 10 -7.60 -14.27 37.79
CA GLU A 10 -7.79 -12.88 37.40
C GLU A 10 -6.47 -12.29 36.86
N GLU A 11 -6.23 -12.39 35.54
CA GLU A 11 -5.17 -11.60 34.90
C GLU A 11 -5.61 -10.15 34.72
N GLU A 12 -5.50 -9.35 35.79
CA GLU A 12 -5.37 -7.89 35.70
C GLU A 12 -4.02 -7.53 35.05
N GLY A 13 -4.00 -7.56 33.71
CA GLY A 13 -2.84 -7.21 32.89
C GLY A 13 -3.05 -5.96 32.06
N ASN A 14 -2.85 -4.78 32.68
CA ASN A 14 -2.51 -3.48 32.09
C ASN A 14 -2.93 -3.25 30.61
N ALA A 15 -4.02 -2.50 30.41
CA ALA A 15 -4.47 -1.99 29.12
C ALA A 15 -3.48 -0.97 28.52
N GLY A 16 -2.29 -1.44 28.15
CA GLY A 16 -1.29 -0.72 27.40
C GLY A 16 -1.75 -0.56 25.96
N ASP A 17 -2.38 0.58 25.68
CA ASP A 17 -2.27 1.31 24.42
C ASP A 17 -2.28 0.40 23.16
N LYS A 18 -3.44 -0.19 22.85
CA LYS A 18 -3.74 -0.72 21.51
C LYS A 18 -3.78 0.47 20.54
N LYS A 19 -2.61 1.08 20.26
CA LYS A 19 -2.46 2.02 19.15
C LYS A 19 -2.91 1.26 17.92
N SER A 20 -4.07 1.66 17.40
CA SER A 20 -4.66 1.13 16.18
C SER A 20 -3.55 0.89 15.17
N PHE A 21 -3.28 -0.37 14.87
CA PHE A 21 -2.23 -0.77 13.91
C PHE A 21 -2.43 -0.10 12.54
N PHE A 22 -3.65 0.34 12.27
CA PHE A 22 -4.03 1.04 11.06
C PHE A 22 -4.24 2.53 11.34
N ALA A 23 -3.59 3.38 10.54
CA ALA A 23 -3.91 4.81 10.51
C ALA A 23 -5.37 5.02 10.05
N PRO A 24 -6.07 6.06 10.52
CA PRO A 24 -7.44 6.37 10.10
C PRO A 24 -7.56 6.54 8.58
N SER A 25 -8.68 6.15 7.98
CA SER A 25 -8.99 6.36 6.54
C SER A 25 -9.56 7.74 6.22
N ASP A 26 -9.67 8.62 7.21
CA ASP A 26 -10.38 9.88 7.05
C ASP A 26 -9.63 10.79 6.06
N GLY A 27 -10.28 11.10 4.94
CA GLY A 27 -9.76 12.00 3.91
C GLY A 27 -9.20 11.35 2.64
N THR A 28 -9.16 10.02 2.51
CA THR A 28 -8.71 9.37 1.26
C THR A 28 -9.84 9.26 0.24
N SER A 29 -9.72 9.97 -0.89
CA SER A 29 -10.63 9.84 -2.04
C SER A 29 -10.36 8.55 -2.81
N PHE A 30 -11.41 7.81 -3.14
CA PHE A 30 -11.36 6.61 -3.99
C PHE A 30 -11.60 6.92 -5.48
N SER A 31 -11.71 8.20 -5.83
CA SER A 31 -11.95 8.68 -7.19
C SER A 31 -10.91 9.73 -7.56
N ALA A 32 -10.45 9.67 -8.81
CA ALA A 32 -9.58 10.66 -9.42
C ALA A 32 -9.84 10.74 -10.94
N ASP A 33 -9.94 11.95 -11.46
CA ASP A 33 -10.08 12.22 -12.90
C ASP A 33 -8.74 12.44 -13.59
N SER A 34 -7.68 12.63 -12.82
CA SER A 34 -6.32 12.84 -13.33
C SER A 34 -5.27 12.33 -12.34
N PHE A 35 -4.12 11.89 -12.85
CA PHE A 35 -2.95 11.57 -12.02
C PHE A 35 -2.46 12.77 -11.19
N LEU A 36 -2.75 14.00 -11.62
CA LEU A 36 -2.44 15.22 -10.85
C LEU A 36 -3.14 15.25 -9.48
N GLN A 37 -4.28 14.57 -9.33
CA GLN A 37 -5.04 14.50 -8.09
C GLN A 37 -4.52 13.43 -7.13
N LEU A 38 -3.56 12.60 -7.54
CA LEU A 38 -3.06 11.45 -6.77
C LEU A 38 -1.83 11.76 -5.91
N ASN A 39 -1.49 13.04 -5.71
CA ASN A 39 -0.37 13.49 -4.87
C ASN A 39 0.99 12.84 -5.21
N LEU A 40 1.24 12.62 -6.50
CA LEU A 40 2.50 12.09 -7.01
C LEU A 40 3.51 13.22 -7.31
N SER A 41 4.79 12.93 -7.17
CA SER A 41 5.86 13.87 -7.51
C SER A 41 5.91 14.18 -9.01
N ARG A 42 6.44 15.37 -9.34
CA ARG A 42 6.59 15.82 -10.74
C ARG A 42 7.32 14.82 -11.65
N PRO A 43 8.40 14.13 -11.22
CA PRO A 43 9.04 13.10 -12.05
C PRO A 43 8.10 11.94 -12.40
N LEU A 44 7.29 11.46 -11.46
CA LEU A 44 6.32 10.39 -11.72
C LEU A 44 5.19 10.85 -12.63
N LEU A 45 4.67 12.06 -12.43
CA LEU A 45 3.64 12.64 -13.31
C LEU A 45 4.13 12.77 -14.75
N ARG A 46 5.40 13.18 -14.95
CA ARG A 46 6.03 13.21 -16.28
C ARG A 46 6.16 11.81 -16.86
N ALA A 47 6.58 10.82 -16.07
CA ALA A 47 6.67 9.44 -16.51
C ALA A 47 5.29 8.90 -16.94
N CYS A 48 4.24 9.16 -16.16
CA CYS A 48 2.86 8.82 -16.53
C CYS A 48 2.46 9.44 -17.87
N ALA A 49 2.77 10.72 -18.10
CA ALA A 49 2.47 11.38 -19.37
C ALA A 49 3.22 10.75 -20.55
N VAL A 50 4.52 10.43 -20.39
CA VAL A 50 5.34 9.76 -21.42
C VAL A 50 4.80 8.36 -21.74
N LEU A 51 4.31 7.63 -20.75
CA LEU A 51 3.68 6.33 -20.91
C LEU A 51 2.25 6.41 -21.47
N GLY A 52 1.73 7.62 -21.73
CA GLY A 52 0.38 7.82 -22.25
C GLY A 52 -0.73 7.56 -21.23
N PHE A 53 -0.43 7.63 -19.93
CA PHE A 53 -1.44 7.46 -18.88
C PHE A 53 -2.29 8.73 -18.76
N ALA A 54 -3.43 8.75 -19.46
CA ALA A 54 -4.32 9.90 -19.50
C ALA A 54 -5.16 10.05 -18.21
N LYS A 55 -5.86 9.00 -17.79
CA LYS A 55 -6.72 8.97 -16.61
C LYS A 55 -6.40 7.74 -15.76
N PRO A 56 -6.31 7.87 -14.42
CA PRO A 56 -6.10 6.70 -13.56
C PRO A 56 -7.28 5.74 -13.67
N THR A 57 -6.98 4.45 -13.69
CA THR A 57 -8.01 3.40 -13.63
C THR A 57 -8.64 3.34 -12.23
N PRO A 58 -9.83 2.74 -12.06
CA PRO A 58 -10.48 2.67 -10.74
C PRO A 58 -9.60 2.06 -9.64
N ILE A 59 -8.83 1.01 -9.95
CA ILE A 59 -7.93 0.39 -8.97
C ILE A 59 -6.75 1.32 -8.63
N GLN A 60 -6.27 2.13 -9.58
CA GLN A 60 -5.21 3.11 -9.33
C GLN A 60 -5.73 4.27 -8.48
N ALA A 61 -6.91 4.81 -8.80
CA ALA A 61 -7.53 5.90 -8.05
C ALA A 61 -7.83 5.49 -6.60
N ALA A 62 -8.24 4.25 -6.36
CA ALA A 62 -8.47 3.73 -5.02
C ALA A 62 -7.17 3.42 -4.26
N CYS A 63 -6.21 2.74 -4.90
CA CYS A 63 -5.02 2.24 -4.19
C CYS A 63 -3.92 3.28 -4.00
N ILE A 64 -3.68 4.16 -4.97
CA ILE A 64 -2.51 5.06 -4.93
C ILE A 64 -2.56 5.99 -3.71
N PRO A 65 -3.65 6.72 -3.43
CA PRO A 65 -3.71 7.61 -2.27
C PRO A 65 -3.53 6.86 -0.95
N LEU A 66 -4.16 5.68 -0.83
CA LEU A 66 -4.02 4.82 0.35
C LEU A 66 -2.57 4.33 0.52
N ALA A 67 -1.91 3.90 -0.56
CA ALA A 67 -0.56 3.34 -0.49
C ALA A 67 0.48 4.42 -0.10
N LEU A 68 0.24 5.67 -0.51
CA LEU A 68 1.08 6.81 -0.12
C LEU A 68 1.03 7.07 1.39
N THR A 69 -0.09 6.78 2.05
CA THR A 69 -0.19 6.86 3.53
C THR A 69 0.60 5.76 4.26
N GLY A 70 1.11 4.75 3.53
CA GLY A 70 1.86 3.64 4.11
C GLY A 70 1.00 2.56 4.77
N ARG A 71 -0.28 2.50 4.39
CA ARG A 71 -1.22 1.45 4.83
C ARG A 71 -1.03 0.18 4.00
N ASP A 72 -1.30 -0.97 4.63
CA ASP A 72 -1.44 -2.24 3.92
C ASP A 72 -2.75 -2.27 3.13
N ILE A 73 -2.73 -2.85 1.93
CA ILE A 73 -3.84 -2.83 0.98
C ILE A 73 -4.01 -4.20 0.36
N CYS A 74 -5.25 -4.70 0.37
CA CYS A 74 -5.68 -5.80 -0.49
C CYS A 74 -6.46 -5.23 -1.67
N GLY A 75 -5.90 -5.35 -2.88
CA GLY A 75 -6.53 -4.86 -4.11
C GLY A 75 -6.94 -6.00 -5.03
N SER A 76 -8.23 -6.08 -5.37
CA SER A 76 -8.76 -7.05 -6.34
C SER A 76 -9.28 -6.34 -7.58
N ALA A 77 -8.77 -6.74 -8.74
CA ALA A 77 -9.24 -6.24 -10.04
C ALA A 77 -8.85 -7.22 -11.15
N ILE A 78 -9.55 -7.19 -12.28
CA ILE A 78 -9.28 -8.04 -13.44
C ILE A 78 -7.90 -7.77 -14.07
N THR A 79 -7.35 -8.70 -14.84
CA THR A 79 -6.12 -8.46 -15.63
C THR A 79 -6.33 -7.31 -16.62
N GLY A 80 -5.28 -6.51 -16.87
CA GLY A 80 -5.38 -5.32 -17.72
C GLY A 80 -5.96 -4.07 -17.03
N SER A 81 -6.45 -4.17 -15.79
CA SER A 81 -6.99 -3.01 -15.04
C SER A 81 -5.95 -2.01 -14.52
N GLY A 82 -4.66 -2.22 -14.79
CA GLY A 82 -3.60 -1.30 -14.37
C GLY A 82 -3.08 -1.49 -12.94
N LYS A 83 -3.27 -2.68 -12.33
CA LYS A 83 -2.78 -3.04 -10.98
C LYS A 83 -1.27 -2.80 -10.80
N THR A 84 -0.47 -3.03 -11.84
CA THR A 84 0.98 -2.84 -11.78
C THR A 84 1.35 -1.41 -11.41
N ALA A 85 0.77 -0.42 -12.10
CA ALA A 85 0.99 0.99 -11.76
C ALA A 85 0.36 1.36 -10.41
N ALA A 86 -0.73 0.70 -10.00
CA ALA A 86 -1.40 0.95 -8.73
C ALA A 86 -0.51 0.69 -7.51
N PHE A 87 0.38 -0.30 -7.56
CA PHE A 87 1.39 -0.51 -6.51
C PHE A 87 2.75 0.13 -6.86
N ALA A 88 3.16 0.17 -8.13
CA ALA A 88 4.50 0.64 -8.51
C ALA A 88 4.68 2.15 -8.30
N LEU A 89 3.68 2.97 -8.66
CA LEU A 89 3.75 4.43 -8.50
C LEU A 89 3.96 4.86 -7.04
N PRO A 90 3.14 4.42 -6.06
CA PRO A 90 3.36 4.80 -4.67
C PRO A 90 4.65 4.21 -4.09
N THR A 91 5.09 3.03 -4.55
CA THR A 91 6.40 2.49 -4.19
C THR A 91 7.54 3.40 -4.65
N LEU A 92 7.54 3.81 -5.93
CA LEU A 92 8.55 4.71 -6.48
C LEU A 92 8.55 6.07 -5.78
N GLU A 93 7.36 6.62 -5.48
CA GLU A 93 7.22 7.88 -4.73
C GLU A 93 7.92 7.80 -3.36
N ARG A 94 7.69 6.71 -2.61
CA ARG A 94 8.37 6.49 -1.32
C ARG A 94 9.89 6.37 -1.48
N LEU A 95 10.36 5.73 -2.55
CA LEU A 95 11.80 5.57 -2.81
C LEU A 95 12.48 6.89 -3.20
N LEU A 96 11.76 7.84 -3.80
CA LEU A 96 12.25 9.17 -4.14
C LEU A 96 12.52 10.01 -2.87
N TYR A 97 11.63 9.98 -1.88
CA TYR A 97 11.81 10.76 -0.64
C TYR A 97 12.73 10.13 0.39
N ARG A 98 13.05 8.84 0.26
CA ARG A 98 13.96 8.12 1.15
C ARG A 98 15.27 7.85 0.40
N PRO A 99 16.19 8.82 0.26
CA PRO A 99 17.45 8.57 -0.45
C PRO A 99 18.28 7.48 0.23
N LYS A 100 19.02 6.70 -0.57
CA LYS A 100 19.87 5.62 -0.05
C LYS A 100 21.03 6.20 0.75
N ARG A 101 21.22 5.72 1.98
CA ARG A 101 22.47 5.91 2.74
C ARG A 101 23.44 4.74 2.55
N MET A 102 22.91 3.55 2.27
CA MET A 102 23.65 2.31 2.02
C MET A 102 22.94 1.50 0.93
N ASN A 103 23.67 0.60 0.27
CA ASN A 103 23.12 -0.30 -0.72
C ASN A 103 22.35 -1.44 -0.03
N ALA A 104 21.02 -1.40 -0.11
CA ALA A 104 20.13 -2.44 0.40
C ALA A 104 18.92 -2.63 -0.52
N ILE A 105 18.33 -3.82 -0.48
CA ILE A 105 17.02 -4.11 -1.09
C ILE A 105 15.95 -3.40 -0.24
N ARG A 106 15.07 -2.63 -0.89
CA ARG A 106 14.05 -1.80 -0.20
C ARG A 106 12.61 -2.17 -0.56
N VAL A 107 12.45 -2.98 -1.60
CA VAL A 107 11.16 -3.39 -2.17
C VAL A 107 11.33 -4.81 -2.66
N LEU A 108 10.35 -5.66 -2.36
CA LEU A 108 10.23 -7.01 -2.90
C LEU A 108 8.86 -7.14 -3.55
N ILE A 109 8.85 -7.49 -4.84
CA ILE A 109 7.63 -7.81 -5.59
C ILE A 109 7.70 -9.30 -5.92
N LEU A 110 6.66 -10.04 -5.56
CA LEU A 110 6.57 -11.47 -5.81
C LEU A 110 5.63 -11.72 -6.97
N THR A 111 6.07 -12.53 -7.93
CA THR A 111 5.27 -12.93 -9.09
C THR A 111 5.25 -14.45 -9.21
N PRO A 112 4.14 -15.04 -9.73
CA PRO A 112 4.02 -16.50 -9.89
C PRO A 112 4.89 -17.07 -11.02
N THR A 113 5.29 -16.27 -12.00
CA THR A 113 6.05 -16.73 -13.16
C THR A 113 7.21 -15.79 -13.49
N ARG A 114 8.19 -16.32 -14.23
CA ARG A 114 9.39 -15.59 -14.66
C ARG A 114 9.06 -14.54 -15.70
N GLU A 115 8.14 -14.83 -16.60
CA GLU A 115 7.71 -13.96 -17.67
C GLU A 115 7.05 -12.70 -17.10
N LEU A 116 6.22 -12.87 -16.06
CA LEU A 116 5.60 -11.73 -15.37
C LEU A 116 6.62 -10.92 -14.55
N ALA A 117 7.72 -11.53 -14.10
CA ALA A 117 8.80 -10.79 -13.46
C ALA A 117 9.62 -9.94 -14.44
N ALA A 118 9.64 -10.32 -15.72
CA ALA A 118 10.39 -9.62 -16.78
C ALA A 118 9.60 -8.48 -17.46
N GLN A 119 8.26 -8.49 -17.33
CA GLN A 119 7.36 -7.43 -17.81
C GLN A 119 7.54 -6.12 -17.04
#